data_AF-A0A658NL51-F1
#
_entry.id   AF-A0A658NL51-F1
#
_cell.length_a   1.000
_cell.length_b   1.000
_cell.length_c   1.000
_cell.angle_alpha   90.00
_cell.angle_beta   90.00
_cell.angle_gamma   90.00
#
_symmetry.space_group_name_H-M   'P 1'
#
loop_
_entity.id
_entity.type
_entity.pdbx_description
1 polymer ?
#
loop_
_entity_poly.entity_id
_entity_poly.type
_entity_poly.pdbx_seq_one_letter_code
_entity_poly.pdbx_strand_id
1 'polypeptide(L)' 'IVIDETEALVAIDVNTGSHKAKSGEEKNTIFQVNMEAATEIARQIRLRNMGGLIIMDFIDMKERRHRNQVFDRMVAAMA' A
#
# COMPACT_ATOMS: atom_id res chain seq x y z
N ILE A 1 -7.14 -2.35 -1.73
CA ILE A 1 -7.03 -1.08 -0.97
C ILE A 1 -8.42 -0.51 -0.74
N VAL A 2 -8.63 0.17 0.38
CA VAL A 2 -9.82 0.97 0.69
C VAL A 2 -9.38 2.43 0.74
N ILE A 3 -10.17 3.35 0.20
CA ILE A 3 -9.83 4.78 0.11
C ILE A 3 -10.98 5.56 0.75
N ASP A 4 -10.67 6.28 1.81
CA ASP A 4 -11.63 7.09 2.57
C ASP A 4 -11.18 8.55 2.59
N GLU A 5 -12.02 9.44 2.05
CA GLU A 5 -11.78 10.88 2.03
C GLU A 5 -12.39 11.52 3.28
N THR A 6 -11.62 12.39 3.93
CA THR A 6 -12.06 13.19 5.08
C THR A 6 -11.87 14.68 4.78
N GLU A 7 -12.26 15.54 5.71
CA GLU A 7 -12.12 17.00 5.54
C GLU A 7 -10.66 17.44 5.33
N ALA A 8 -9.71 16.81 6.03
CA ALA A 8 -8.32 17.26 6.05
C ALA A 8 -7.34 16.35 5.29
N LEU A 9 -7.69 15.08 5.10
CA LEU A 9 -6.80 14.09 4.49
C LEU A 9 -7.56 12.95 3.81
N VAL A 10 -6.86 12.22 2.96
CA VAL A 10 -7.30 10.94 2.41
C VAL A 10 -6.58 9.82 3.14
N ALA A 11 -7.33 8.88 3.71
CA ALA A 11 -6.81 7.67 4.32
C ALA A 11 -6.92 6.50 3.34
N ILE A 12 -5.84 5.72 3.21
CA ILE A 12 -5.80 4.55 2.33
C ILE A 12 -5.35 3.34 3.12
N ASP A 13 -6.20 2.33 3.18
CA ASP A 13 -5.95 1.09 3.94
C ASP A 13 -5.64 -0.09 3.00
N VAL A 14 -4.63 -0.89 3.36
CA VAL A 14 -4.19 -2.05 2.59
C VAL A 14 -4.61 -3.34 3.29
N ASN A 15 -5.47 -4.11 2.63
CA ASN A 15 -5.93 -5.40 3.10
C ASN A 15 -5.40 -6.53 2.22
N THR A 16 -5.05 -7.67 2.83
CA THR A 16 -4.71 -8.91 2.12
C THR A 16 -5.92 -9.57 1.44
N GLY A 17 -7.14 -9.19 1.84
CA GLY A 17 -8.37 -9.77 1.32
C GLY A 17 -8.38 -11.29 1.51
N SER A 18 -8.69 -12.03 0.44
CA SER A 18 -8.70 -13.51 0.44
C SER A 18 -7.33 -14.16 0.20
N HIS A 19 -6.23 -13.39 0.15
CA HIS A 19 -4.88 -13.96 0.06
C HIS A 19 -4.51 -14.64 1.38
N LYS A 20 -4.98 -15.89 1.54
CA LYS A 20 -4.58 -16.76 2.64
C LYS A 20 -3.17 -17.24 2.35
N ALA A 21 -2.22 -16.74 3.13
CA ALA A 21 -0.88 -17.30 3.10
C ALA A 21 -0.96 -18.80 3.46
N LYS A 22 -0.24 -19.64 2.70
CA LYS A 22 0.05 -21.00 3.17
C LYS A 22 0.90 -20.87 4.42
N SER A 23 0.69 -21.74 5.42
CA SER A 23 1.42 -21.69 6.69
C SER A 23 2.93 -21.60 6.43
N GLY A 24 3.56 -20.55 6.95
CA GLY A 24 5.00 -20.28 6.77
C GLY A 24 5.36 -19.25 5.69
N GLU A 25 4.45 -18.90 4.78
CA GLU A 25 4.71 -17.95 3.67
C GLU A 25 4.17 -16.53 3.91
N GLU A 26 3.58 -16.29 5.09
CA GLU A 26 2.85 -15.07 5.44
C GLU A 26 3.65 -13.78 5.19
N LYS A 27 4.94 -13.77 5.54
CA LYS A 27 5.81 -12.60 5.31
C LYS A 27 5.95 -12.24 3.82
N ASN A 28 6.08 -13.26 2.96
CA ASN A 28 6.24 -13.05 1.53
C ASN A 28 4.92 -12.59 0.91
N THR A 29 3.79 -13.15 1.36
CA THR A 29 2.46 -12.70 0.95
C THR A 29 2.21 -11.25 1.34
N ILE A 30 2.49 -10.86 2.59
CA ILE A 30 2.34 -9.46 3.05
C ILE A 30 3.19 -8.51 2.21
N PHE A 31 4.45 -8.88 1.97
CA PHE A 31 5.34 -8.07 1.15
C PHE A 31 4.79 -7.89 -0.27
N GLN A 32 4.35 -8.97 -0.93
CA GLN A 32 3.75 -8.90 -2.26
C GLN A 32 2.49 -8.04 -2.30
N VAL A 33 1.57 -8.21 -1.34
CA VAL A 33 0.35 -7.40 -1.23
C VAL A 33 0.68 -5.92 -1.11
N ASN A 34 1.64 -5.55 -0.27
CA ASN A 34 2.05 -4.15 -0.13
C ASN A 34 2.71 -3.59 -1.41
N MET A 35 3.46 -4.39 -2.16
CA MET A 35 4.07 -3.98 -3.43
C MET A 35 3.03 -3.74 -4.53
N GLU A 36 2.01 -4.59 -4.61
CA GLU A 36 0.85 -4.41 -5.49
C GLU A 36 0.05 -3.18 -5.07
N ALA A 37 -0.22 -3.04 -3.77
CA ALA A 37 -0.93 -1.90 -3.20
C ALA A 37 -0.23 -0.57 -3.53
N ALA A 38 1.09 -0.46 -3.37
CA ALA A 38 1.82 0.76 -3.70
C ALA A 38 1.62 1.19 -5.17
N THR A 39 1.60 0.21 -6.08
CA THR A 39 1.36 0.46 -7.51
C THR A 39 -0.07 0.96 -7.75
N GLU A 40 -1.05 0.30 -7.14
CA GLU A 40 -2.46 0.61 -7.32
C GLU A 40 -2.84 1.94 -6.67
N ILE A 41 -2.27 2.25 -5.49
CA ILE A 41 -2.47 3.54 -4.81
C ILE A 41 -2.00 4.69 -5.70
N ALA A 42 -0.78 4.61 -6.23
CA ALA A 42 -0.26 5.65 -7.13
C ALA A 42 -1.14 5.84 -8.37
N ARG A 43 -1.65 4.74 -8.94
CA ARG A 43 -2.60 4.79 -10.06
C ARG A 43 -3.90 5.47 -9.68
N GLN A 44 -4.49 5.15 -8.52
CA GLN A 44 -5.74 5.74 -8.04
C GLN A 44 -5.59 7.23 -7.75
N ILE A 45 -4.47 7.64 -7.14
CA ILE A 45 -4.16 9.07 -6.89
C ILE A 45 -4.26 9.87 -8.19
N ARG A 46 -3.61 9.39 -9.27
CA ARG A 46 -3.69 10.04 -10.58
C ARG A 46 -5.09 10.01 -11.19
N LEU A 47 -5.74 8.85 -11.19
CA LEU A 47 -7.05 8.69 -11.85
C LEU A 47 -8.17 9.50 -11.20
N ARG A 48 -8.10 9.67 -9.88
CA ARG A 48 -9.08 10.45 -9.12
C ARG A 48 -8.65 11.91 -8.94
N ASN A 49 -7.46 12.28 -9.44
CA ASN A 49 -6.86 13.59 -9.22
C ASN A 49 -6.80 13.96 -7.72
N MET A 50 -6.44 13.00 -6.86
CA MET A 50 -6.34 13.21 -5.41
C MET A 50 -5.12 14.07 -5.08
N GLY A 51 -5.31 15.04 -4.19
CA GLY A 51 -4.26 15.94 -3.71
C GLY A 51 -4.44 16.30 -2.25
N GLY A 52 -3.45 16.99 -1.67
CA GLY A 52 -3.40 17.28 -0.23
C GLY A 52 -2.70 16.20 0.57
N LEU A 53 -3.05 16.07 1.86
CA LEU A 53 -2.44 15.08 2.74
C LEU A 53 -3.06 13.70 2.48
N ILE A 54 -2.22 12.73 2.13
CA ILE A 54 -2.61 11.34 1.91
C ILE A 54 -1.83 10.46 2.89
N ILE A 55 -2.54 9.70 3.72
CA ILE A 55 -1.96 8.74 4.65
C ILE A 55 -2.26 7.33 4.14
N MET A 56 -1.22 6.50 4.03
CA MET A 56 -1.33 5.11 3.57
C MET A 56 -0.94 4.17 4.71
N ASP A 57 -1.88 3.31 5.11
CA ASP A 57 -1.69 2.27 6.12
C ASP A 57 -1.37 0.94 5.43
N PHE A 58 -0.08 0.66 5.27
CA PHE A 58 0.40 -0.62 4.72
C PHE A 58 0.41 -1.69 5.79
N ILE A 59 0.21 -2.95 5.39
CA ILE A 59 0.22 -4.08 6.30
C ILE A 59 1.60 -4.20 6.98
N ASP A 60 1.60 -4.47 8.28
CA ASP A 60 2.80 -4.58 9.09
C ASP A 60 3.84 -5.56 8.52
N MET A 61 5.07 -5.06 8.34
CA MET A 61 6.22 -5.85 7.89
C MET A 61 7.32 -5.83 8.94
N LYS A 62 7.76 -7.02 9.37
CA LYS A 62 8.87 -7.16 10.35
C LYS A 62 10.21 -6.69 9.79
N GLU A 63 10.47 -6.99 8.52
CA GLU A 63 11.78 -6.76 7.90
C GLU A 63 11.90 -5.33 7.35
N ARG A 64 12.92 -4.60 7.81
CA ARG A 64 13.19 -3.23 7.36
C ARG A 64 13.44 -3.15 5.86
N ARG A 65 14.08 -4.16 5.27
CA ARG A 65 14.32 -4.25 3.82
C ARG A 65 13.01 -4.21 3.03
N HIS A 66 11.99 -4.93 3.48
CA HIS A 66 10.68 -4.93 2.83
C HIS A 66 10.00 -3.56 2.92
N ARG A 67 10.06 -2.90 4.09
CA ARG A 67 9.54 -1.53 4.25
C ARG A 67 10.20 -0.54 3.29
N ASN A 68 11.53 -0.60 3.16
CA ASN A 68 12.26 0.26 2.22
C ASN A 68 11.85 -0.03 0.76
N GLN A 69 11.72 -1.31 0.38
CA GLN A 69 11.33 -1.67 -0.98
C GLN A 69 9.91 -1.22 -1.34
N VAL A 70 8.97 -1.27 -0.41
CA VAL A 70 7.60 -0.73 -0.60
C VAL A 70 7.64 0.79 -0.76
N PHE A 71 8.44 1.48 0.05
CA PHE A 71 8.65 2.93 -0.10
C PHE A 71 9.24 3.28 -1.48
N ASP A 72 10.34 2.62 -1.89
CA ASP A 72 10.98 2.84 -3.18
C ASP A 72 10.01 2.55 -4.34
N ARG A 73 9.18 1.50 -4.21
CA ARG A 73 8.13 1.18 -5.17
C ARG A 73 7.09 2.29 -5.27
N MET A 74 6.64 2.84 -4.14
CA MET A 74 5.67 3.93 -4.12
C MET A 74 6.25 5.18 -4.78
N VAL A 75 7.50 5.55 -4.47
CA VAL A 75 8.20 6.68 -5.11
C VAL A 75 8.31 6.47 -6.62
N ALA A 76 8.76 5.30 -7.06
CA ALA A 76 8.88 4.98 -8.48
C ALA A 76 7.53 4.93 -9.21
N ALA A 77 6.45 4.52 -8.54
CA ALA A 77 5.11 4.45 -9.13
C ALA A 77 4.41 5.82 -9.20
N MET A 78 4.86 6.80 -8.40
CA MET A 78 4.37 8.19 -8.38
C MET A 78 5.11 9.11 -9.36
N ALA A 79 6.35 8.75 -9.74
CA ALA A 79 7.10 9.42 -10.81
C ALA A 79 6.41 9.29 -12.17
#